data_AF-A0A7Y2HQJ9-F1
#
_entry.id   AF-A0A7Y2HQJ9-F1
#
_cell.length_a   1.000
_cell.length_b   1.000
_cell.length_c   1.000
_cell.angle_alpha   90.00
_cell.angle_beta   90.00
_cell.angle_gamma   90.00
#
_symmetry.space_group_name_H-M   'P 1'
#
loop_
_entity.id
_entity.type
_entity.pdbx_description
1 polymer ?
#
loop_
_entity_poly.entity_id
_entity_poly.type
_entity_poly.pdbx_seq_one_letter_code
_entity_poly.pdbx_strand_id
1 'polypeptide(L)'
;MRWIGAWRLLGGIAASVAIAAGACAPAPPALDDRQVEEWIDVLYPLPKAERLSPPVASRLHGYAGLALYEGLHRADPGYRSLGGQLIGLDPFPEPEGEHDWPVVAAEAERRVLTGL
;
A
#
# COMPACT_ATOMS: atom_id res chain seq x y z
N MET A 1 57.49 -8.56 -44.53
CA MET A 1 56.53 -8.93 -43.47
C MET A 1 56.11 -7.66 -42.72
N ARG A 2 54.86 -7.21 -42.95
CA ARG A 2 53.91 -6.52 -42.03
C ARG A 2 54.55 -5.52 -41.03
N TRP A 3 54.60 -4.20 -41.26
CA TRP A 3 53.49 -3.23 -41.30
C TRP A 3 52.40 -3.53 -40.26
N ILE A 4 52.34 -2.72 -39.19
CA ILE A 4 51.18 -2.09 -38.52
C ILE A 4 51.61 -1.69 -37.09
N GLY A 5 51.68 -0.38 -36.85
CA GLY A 5 51.97 0.19 -35.52
C GLY A 5 51.65 1.69 -35.51
N ALA A 6 50.41 2.04 -35.82
CA ALA A 6 49.98 3.45 -35.92
C ALA A 6 48.56 3.72 -35.36
N TRP A 7 48.06 2.88 -34.44
CA TRP A 7 46.66 2.97 -33.99
C TRP A 7 46.49 3.24 -32.49
N ARG A 8 47.49 3.89 -31.85
CA ARG A 8 47.42 4.27 -30.43
C ARG A 8 47.00 5.73 -30.17
N LEU A 9 46.39 6.41 -31.14
CA LEU A 9 46.02 7.83 -31.02
C LEU A 9 44.56 8.13 -31.38
N LEU A 10 43.62 7.31 -30.91
CA LEU A 10 42.19 7.67 -30.80
C LEU A 10 41.67 7.00 -29.50
N GLY A 11 41.87 7.55 -28.31
CA GLY A 11 41.96 8.97 -27.99
C GLY A 11 40.60 9.59 -27.76
N GLY A 12 39.75 8.95 -26.94
CA GLY A 12 38.75 9.64 -26.14
C GLY A 12 37.40 9.94 -26.79
N ILE A 13 36.36 9.73 -25.97
CA ILE A 13 35.01 10.28 -26.07
C ILE A 13 34.10 9.61 -27.11
N ALA A 14 33.19 8.75 -26.64
CA ALA A 14 31.77 9.07 -26.71
C ALA A 14 30.92 8.07 -25.92
N ALA A 15 30.18 8.63 -24.98
CA ALA A 15 28.89 8.17 -24.49
C ALA A 15 28.86 6.86 -23.69
N SER A 16 29.14 7.00 -22.39
CA SER A 16 28.29 6.36 -21.38
C SER A 16 26.82 6.62 -21.73
N VAL A 17 26.15 5.64 -22.32
CA VAL A 17 24.69 5.63 -22.41
C VAL A 17 24.18 5.47 -20.97
N ALA A 18 23.84 6.60 -20.37
CA ALA A 18 23.18 6.65 -19.09
C ALA A 18 21.83 5.95 -19.22
N ILE A 19 21.69 4.79 -18.56
CA ILE A 19 20.41 4.17 -18.29
C ILE A 19 19.70 5.08 -17.27
N ALA A 20 19.02 6.11 -17.76
CA ALA A 20 18.18 7.00 -16.97
C ALA A 20 16.68 6.70 -17.18
N ALA A 21 16.34 5.43 -17.45
CA ALA A 21 14.95 5.01 -17.69
C ALA A 21 14.22 4.49 -16.42
N GLY A 22 14.82 4.65 -15.23
CA GLY A 22 14.23 4.15 -13.97
C GLY A 22 13.56 5.20 -13.07
N ALA A 23 13.67 6.50 -13.38
CA ALA A 23 13.31 7.56 -12.43
C ALA A 23 11.90 8.16 -12.61
N CYS A 24 11.14 7.74 -13.62
CA CYS A 24 9.74 8.14 -13.79
C CYS A 24 8.82 6.95 -13.54
N ALA A 25 8.83 6.41 -12.31
CA ALA A 25 7.62 5.76 -11.83
C ALA A 25 6.64 6.88 -11.46
N PRO A 26 5.42 6.92 -12.03
CA PRO A 26 4.41 7.87 -11.56
C PRO A 26 4.17 7.62 -10.07
N ALA A 27 3.95 8.70 -9.32
CA ALA A 27 3.48 8.57 -7.94
C ALA A 27 2.25 7.66 -7.90
N PRO A 28 2.11 6.78 -6.89
CA PRO A 28 0.95 5.93 -6.78
C PRO A 28 -0.33 6.79 -6.83
N PRO A 29 -1.38 6.33 -7.52
CA PRO A 29 -2.60 7.09 -7.63
C PRO A 29 -3.13 7.40 -6.23
N ALA A 30 -3.63 8.62 -6.04
CA ALA A 30 -4.36 8.97 -4.83
C ALA A 30 -5.54 8.00 -4.64
N LEU A 31 -5.93 7.76 -3.39
CA LEU A 31 -7.09 6.94 -3.05
C LEU A 31 -8.31 7.45 -3.85
N ASP A 32 -8.87 6.60 -4.70
CA ASP A 32 -10.18 6.85 -5.31
C ASP A 32 -11.25 6.55 -4.27
N ASP A 33 -12.18 7.49 -4.05
CA ASP A 33 -13.28 7.33 -3.08
C ASP A 33 -14.04 6.01 -3.29
N ARG A 34 -14.14 5.57 -4.55
CA ARG A 34 -14.80 4.31 -4.93
C ARG A 34 -14.07 3.06 -4.46
N GLN A 35 -12.76 3.12 -4.27
CA GLN A 35 -11.95 1.95 -3.96
C GLN A 35 -12.33 1.33 -2.60
N VAL A 36 -12.65 2.18 -1.62
CA VAL A 36 -13.09 1.73 -0.28
C VAL A 36 -14.47 1.08 -0.34
N GLU A 37 -15.39 1.64 -1.14
CA GLU A 37 -16.72 1.05 -1.37
C GLU A 37 -16.58 -0.36 -1.97
N GLU A 38 -15.71 -0.51 -2.98
CA GLU A 38 -15.47 -1.79 -3.64
C GLU A 38 -14.89 -2.85 -2.69
N TRP A 39 -14.01 -2.47 -1.76
CA TRP A 39 -13.50 -3.40 -0.74
C TRP A 39 -14.58 -3.83 0.26
N ILE A 40 -15.42 -2.90 0.71
CA ILE A 40 -16.55 -3.21 1.59
C ILE A 40 -17.56 -4.13 0.88
N ASP A 41 -17.84 -3.90 -0.40
CA ASP A 41 -18.75 -4.71 -1.21
C ASP A 41 -18.29 -6.17 -1.33
N VAL A 42 -16.98 -6.42 -1.36
CA VAL A 42 -16.41 -7.78 -1.34
C VAL A 42 -16.71 -8.49 -0.02
N LEU A 43 -16.65 -7.77 1.11
CA LEU A 43 -16.90 -8.33 2.44
C LEU A 43 -18.38 -8.45 2.78
N TYR A 44 -19.23 -7.58 2.24
CA TYR A 44 -20.66 -7.51 2.54
C TYR A 44 -21.43 -8.84 2.39
N PRO A 45 -21.23 -9.68 1.35
CA PRO A 45 -21.96 -10.94 1.22
C PRO A 45 -21.49 -12.04 2.19
N LEU A 46 -20.33 -11.89 2.83
CA LEU A 46 -19.68 -12.95 3.62
C LEU A 46 -20.55 -13.48 4.78
N PRO A 47 -21.22 -12.63 5.60
CA PRO A 47 -22.08 -13.13 6.67
C PRO A 47 -23.20 -14.05 6.19
N LYS A 48 -23.74 -13.78 4.99
CA LYS A 48 -24.78 -14.61 4.39
C LYS A 48 -24.22 -15.92 3.89
N ALA A 49 -23.07 -15.89 3.21
CA ALA A 49 -22.40 -17.08 2.67
C ALA A 49 -22.02 -18.05 3.80
N GLU A 50 -21.43 -17.52 4.88
CA GLU A 50 -20.94 -18.29 6.03
C GLU A 50 -22.00 -18.52 7.13
N ARG A 51 -23.24 -18.05 6.91
CA ARG A 51 -24.37 -18.17 7.85
C ARG A 51 -24.01 -17.65 9.25
N LEU A 52 -23.26 -16.55 9.31
CA LEU A 52 -22.85 -15.91 10.56
C LEU A 52 -24.07 -15.37 11.30
N SER A 53 -24.08 -15.52 12.62
CA SER A 53 -25.10 -14.88 13.44
C SER A 53 -24.93 -13.36 13.43
N PRO A 54 -26.00 -12.57 13.67
CA PRO A 54 -25.90 -11.11 13.69
C PRO A 54 -24.74 -10.55 14.54
N PRO A 55 -24.50 -10.98 15.79
CA PRO A 55 -23.38 -10.44 16.57
C PRO A 55 -22.00 -10.85 16.03
N VAL A 56 -21.88 -12.02 15.39
CA VAL A 56 -20.61 -12.45 14.78
C VAL A 56 -20.32 -11.63 13.52
N ALA A 57 -21.33 -11.41 12.68
CA ALA A 57 -21.22 -10.54 11.50
C ALA A 57 -20.85 -9.10 11.88
N SER A 58 -21.48 -8.53 12.92
CA SER A 58 -21.14 -7.19 13.41
C SER A 58 -19.68 -7.09 13.86
N ARG A 59 -19.16 -8.11 14.58
CA ARG A 59 -17.76 -8.15 15.00
C ARG A 59 -16.80 -8.24 13.81
N LEU A 60 -17.14 -9.05 12.82
CA LEU A 60 -16.32 -9.21 11.60
C LEU A 60 -16.19 -7.87 10.86
N HIS A 61 -17.31 -7.21 10.56
CA HIS A 61 -17.27 -5.91 9.88
C HIS A 61 -16.63 -4.82 10.73
N GLY A 62 -16.87 -4.83 12.04
CA GLY A 62 -16.27 -3.88 12.97
C GLY A 62 -14.75 -3.93 12.96
N TYR A 63 -14.15 -5.12 13.03
CA TYR A 63 -12.69 -5.25 13.02
C TYR A 63 -12.08 -5.09 11.64
N ALA A 64 -12.73 -5.58 10.57
CA ALA A 64 -12.27 -5.37 9.20
C ALA A 64 -12.23 -3.88 8.85
N GLY A 65 -13.35 -3.18 9.08
CA GLY A 65 -13.46 -1.74 8.83
C GLY A 65 -12.53 -0.90 9.70
N LEU A 66 -12.31 -1.28 10.97
CA LEU A 66 -11.34 -0.62 11.84
C LEU A 66 -9.92 -0.74 11.27
N ALA A 67 -9.50 -1.93 10.85
CA ALA A 67 -8.18 -2.15 10.29
C ALA A 67 -7.98 -1.38 8.98
N LEU A 68 -9.01 -1.38 8.13
CA LEU A 68 -9.03 -0.63 6.88
C LEU A 68 -8.90 0.89 7.14
N TYR A 69 -9.68 1.42 8.09
CA TYR A 69 -9.62 2.82 8.49
C TYR A 69 -8.23 3.21 9.02
N GLU A 70 -7.66 2.42 9.92
CA GLU A 70 -6.32 2.70 10.47
C GLU A 70 -5.23 2.65 9.40
N GLY A 71 -5.39 1.83 8.34
CA GLY A 71 -4.47 1.87 7.21
C GLY A 71 -4.62 3.11 6.32
N LEU A 72 -5.83 3.66 6.19
CA LEU A 72 -6.13 4.80 5.32
C LEU A 72 -6.03 6.18 5.99
N HIS A 73 -6.14 6.28 7.31
CA HIS A 73 -6.29 7.58 7.97
C HIS A 73 -5.15 8.57 7.70
N ARG A 74 -3.97 8.09 7.27
CA ARG A 74 -2.82 8.93 6.91
C ARG A 74 -2.81 9.40 5.46
N ALA A 75 -3.72 8.88 4.62
CA ALA A 75 -3.90 9.35 3.25
C ALA A 75 -4.51 10.75 3.19
N ASP A 76 -5.26 11.16 4.23
CA ASP A 76 -5.85 12.49 4.35
C ASP A 76 -5.63 13.05 5.77
N PRO A 77 -5.02 14.24 5.93
CA PRO A 77 -4.76 14.84 7.24
C PRO A 77 -6.02 15.20 8.05
N GLY A 78 -7.21 15.16 7.44
CA GLY A 78 -8.50 15.35 8.10
C GLY A 78 -8.93 14.17 8.96
N TYR A 79 -8.35 12.98 8.77
CA TYR A 79 -8.63 11.80 9.59
C TYR A 79 -7.63 11.65 10.74
N ARG A 80 -8.06 10.98 11.81
CA ARG A 80 -7.27 10.76 13.02
C ARG A 80 -7.37 9.31 13.44
N SER A 81 -6.23 8.70 13.79
CA SER A 81 -6.22 7.34 14.33
C SER A 81 -7.17 7.20 15.53
N LEU A 82 -7.90 6.09 15.57
CA LEU A 82 -8.72 5.65 16.70
C LEU A 82 -7.88 4.94 17.77
N GLY A 83 -6.57 4.77 17.54
CA GLY A 83 -5.61 4.31 18.54
C GLY A 83 -5.64 5.22 19.78
N GLY A 84 -5.77 4.61 20.95
CA GLY A 84 -5.96 5.30 22.23
C GLY A 84 -7.38 5.84 22.47
N GLN A 85 -8.30 5.74 21.51
CA GLN A 85 -9.71 6.14 21.66
C GLN A 85 -10.64 4.95 21.93
N LEU A 86 -10.33 3.79 21.34
CA LEU A 86 -11.08 2.54 21.54
C LEU A 86 -10.49 1.71 22.68
N ILE A 87 -11.36 0.99 23.38
CA ILE A 87 -10.95 0.10 24.49
C ILE A 87 -10.04 -1.00 23.94
N GLY A 88 -8.81 -1.07 24.45
CA GLY A 88 -7.84 -2.11 24.09
C GLY A 88 -7.14 -1.89 22.74
N LEU A 89 -7.30 -0.70 22.12
CA LEU A 89 -6.54 -0.31 20.95
C LEU A 89 -5.48 0.72 21.35
N ASP A 90 -4.25 0.28 21.53
CA ASP A 90 -3.14 1.17 21.86
C ASP A 90 -2.80 2.08 20.67
N PRO A 91 -2.22 3.28 20.91
CA PRO A 91 -1.70 4.12 19.84
C PRO A 91 -0.64 3.39 19.00
N PHE A 92 -0.70 3.59 17.69
CA PHE A 92 0.27 3.02 16.76
C PHE A 92 1.56 3.86 16.69
N PRO A 93 2.72 3.23 16.42
CA PRO A 93 3.94 3.98 16.13
C PRO A 93 3.78 4.78 14.84
N GLU A 94 4.59 5.83 14.71
CA GLU A 94 4.70 6.58 13.46
C GLU A 94 5.39 5.72 12.39
N PRO A 95 4.82 5.63 11.18
CA PRO A 95 5.40 4.85 10.10
C PRO A 95 6.66 5.53 9.54
N GLU A 96 7.61 4.71 9.07
CA GLU A 96 8.88 5.18 8.53
C GLU A 96 8.85 5.19 6.99
N GLY A 97 9.13 6.35 6.40
CA GLY A 97 9.23 6.50 4.94
C GLY A 97 7.90 6.78 4.25
N GLU A 98 7.90 6.63 2.92
CA GLU A 98 6.72 6.83 2.09
C GLU A 98 5.96 5.51 1.92
N HIS A 99 4.63 5.58 1.99
CA HIS A 99 3.75 4.43 1.88
C HIS A 99 2.64 4.65 0.87
N ASP A 100 2.27 3.57 0.19
CA ASP A 100 1.02 3.47 -0.56
C ASP A 100 -0.10 3.11 0.43
N TRP A 101 -0.84 4.12 0.89
CA TRP A 101 -1.88 3.96 1.91
C TRP A 101 -2.99 3.00 1.52
N PRO A 102 -3.51 3.00 0.26
CA PRO A 102 -4.41 1.95 -0.20
C PRO A 102 -3.86 0.53 0.04
N VAL A 103 -2.60 0.27 -0.31
CA VAL A 103 -1.99 -1.06 -0.10
C VAL A 103 -1.86 -1.40 1.39
N VAL A 104 -1.45 -0.43 2.21
CA VAL A 104 -1.36 -0.61 3.67
C VAL A 104 -2.71 -0.98 4.26
N ALA A 105 -3.78 -0.31 3.82
CA ALA A 105 -5.14 -0.57 4.30
C ALA A 105 -5.66 -1.94 3.91
N ALA A 106 -5.49 -2.32 2.64
CA ALA A 106 -5.89 -3.65 2.16
C ALA A 106 -5.13 -4.77 2.91
N GLU A 107 -3.84 -4.59 3.17
CA GLU A 107 -3.06 -5.56 3.94
C GLU A 107 -3.48 -5.60 5.42
N ALA A 108 -3.75 -4.46 6.04
CA ALA A 108 -4.22 -4.39 7.43
C ALA A 108 -5.56 -5.13 7.60
N GLU A 109 -6.51 -4.85 6.72
CA GLU A 109 -7.82 -5.53 6.69
C GLU A 109 -7.66 -7.04 6.47
N ARG A 110 -6.88 -7.44 5.46
CA ARG A 110 -6.60 -8.85 5.17
C ARG A 110 -5.95 -9.56 6.36
N ARG A 111 -5.01 -8.90 7.06
CA ARG A 111 -4.31 -9.45 8.21
C ARG A 111 -5.26 -9.73 9.36
N VAL A 112 -6.21 -8.82 9.63
CA VAL A 112 -7.26 -9.02 10.63
C VAL A 112 -8.20 -10.14 10.21
N LEU A 113 -8.70 -10.12 8.99
CA LEU A 113 -9.63 -11.15 8.49
C LEU A 113 -9.04 -12.56 8.53
N THR A 114 -7.74 -12.70 8.26
CA THR A 114 -7.04 -14.00 8.33
C THR A 114 -6.83 -14.49 9.77
N GLY A 115 -6.94 -13.58 10.76
CA GLY A 115 -6.71 -13.86 12.17
C GLY A 115 -7.99 -14.03 13.01
N LEU A 116 -9.17 -13.83 12.43
CA LEU A 116 -10.47 -14.06 13.09
C LEU A 116 -10.85 -15.53 13.10
#